data_AF-A0A2X3I9H7-F1
#
_entry.id   AF-A0A2X3I9H7-F1
#
_cell.length_a   1.000
_cell.length_b   1.000
_cell.length_c   1.000
_cell.angle_alpha   90.00
_cell.angle_beta   90.00
_cell.angle_gamma   90.00
#
_symmetry.space_group_name_H-M   'P 1'
#
loop_
_entity.id
_entity.type
_entity.pdbx_description
1 polymer ?
#
loop_
_entity_poly.entity_id
_entity_poly.type
_entity_poly.pdbx_seq_one_letter_code
_entity_poly.pdbx_strand_id
1 'polypeptide(L)'
;MQRARHDRLPVNVSEMETMHRLVTAENFDENAVRAQAEKMAQEQVARQVEMAKVRNQMYHLLTPEQQAVLNAKHQQRMDQLREVARMQKGSAMMLSSSSNTLQPQ
;
A
#
# COMPACT_ATOMS: atom_id res chain seq x y z
N MET A 1 16.12 -21.31 -0.19
CA MET A 1 15.15 -20.29 0.27
C MET A 1 15.74 -19.15 1.12
N GLN A 2 16.94 -19.27 1.70
CA GLN A 2 17.55 -18.19 2.51
C GLN A 2 18.13 -17.02 1.69
N ARG A 3 18.46 -17.22 0.41
CA ARG A 3 19.04 -16.18 -0.46
C ARG A 3 18.05 -15.05 -0.81
N ALA A 4 16.81 -15.38 -1.19
CA ALA A 4 15.79 -14.39 -1.56
C ALA A 4 15.36 -13.43 -0.41
N ARG A 5 15.69 -13.74 0.85
CA ARG A 5 15.44 -12.86 1.99
C ARG A 5 16.53 -11.80 2.18
N HIS A 6 17.74 -12.05 1.68
CA HIS A 6 18.89 -11.14 1.80
C HIS A 6 18.98 -10.13 0.65
N ASP A 7 18.32 -10.40 -0.48
CA ASP A 7 18.24 -9.44 -1.62
C ASP A 7 17.07 -8.44 -1.48
N ARG A 8 16.47 -8.33 -0.30
CA ARG A 8 15.53 -7.23 -0.04
C ARG A 8 16.33 -5.93 -0.11
N LEU A 9 16.19 -5.23 -1.23
CA LEU A 9 16.69 -3.87 -1.41
C LEU A 9 16.35 -3.07 -0.14
N PRO A 10 17.36 -2.63 0.62
CA PRO A 10 17.14 -1.95 1.89
C PRO A 10 16.29 -0.69 1.66
N VAL A 11 15.50 -0.31 2.67
CA VAL A 11 14.75 0.95 2.63
C VAL A 11 15.75 2.09 2.46
N ASN A 12 15.56 2.92 1.43
CA ASN A 12 16.43 4.06 1.17
C ASN A 12 16.13 5.19 2.16
N VAL A 13 16.85 5.19 3.29
CA VAL A 13 16.66 6.17 4.38
C VAL A 13 16.86 7.60 3.88
N SER A 14 17.78 7.82 2.95
CA SER A 14 18.02 9.14 2.35
C SER A 14 16.80 9.69 1.62
N GLU A 15 15.99 8.83 1.00
CA GLU A 15 14.77 9.24 0.32
C GLU A 15 13.64 9.57 1.31
N MET A 16 13.58 8.88 2.45
CA MET A 16 12.65 9.21 3.54
C MET A 16 12.98 10.57 4.15
N GLU A 17 14.25 10.83 4.42
CA GLU A 17 14.70 12.13 4.93
C GLU A 17 14.44 13.25 3.93
N THR A 18 14.65 13.00 2.64
CA THR A 18 14.37 13.99 1.59
C THR A 18 12.87 14.31 1.55
N MET A 19 12.02 13.30 1.55
CA MET A 19 10.56 13.49 1.62
C MET A 19 10.15 14.25 2.88
N HIS A 20 10.75 13.93 4.05
CA HIS A 20 10.46 14.65 5.29
C HIS A 20 10.80 16.14 5.19
N ARG A 21 11.96 16.50 4.64
CA ARG A 21 12.35 17.91 4.43
C ARG A 21 11.37 18.65 3.52
N LEU A 22 10.88 18.00 2.46
CA LEU A 22 9.89 18.58 1.55
C LEU A 22 8.55 18.81 2.26
N VAL A 23 8.13 17.88 3.13
CA VAL A 23 6.88 17.99 3.90
C VAL A 23 6.96 19.06 4.99
N THR A 24 8.14 19.31 5.57
CA THR A 24 8.36 20.32 6.61
C THR A 24 8.87 21.66 6.08
N ALA A 25 8.94 21.84 4.76
CA ALA A 25 9.40 23.09 4.16
C ALA A 25 8.41 24.24 4.47
N GLU A 26 8.92 25.47 4.57
CA GLU A 26 8.10 26.66 4.83
C GLU A 26 7.05 26.89 3.74
N ASN A 27 7.43 26.65 2.48
CA ASN A 27 6.53 26.68 1.32
C ASN A 27 6.43 25.29 0.70
N PHE A 28 5.20 24.85 0.41
CA PHE A 28 4.96 23.55 -0.21
C PHE A 28 5.32 23.58 -1.70
N ASP A 29 6.29 22.74 -2.08
CA ASP A 29 6.67 22.52 -3.48
C ASP A 29 6.06 21.20 -3.97
N GLU A 30 4.89 21.29 -4.61
CA GLU A 30 4.19 20.12 -5.16
C GLU A 30 5.04 19.36 -6.19
N ASN A 31 5.82 20.07 -7.00
CA ASN A 31 6.63 19.47 -8.06
C ASN A 31 7.79 18.67 -7.46
N ALA A 32 8.47 19.22 -6.45
CA ALA A 32 9.54 18.52 -5.73
C ALA A 32 9.01 17.28 -4.99
N VAL A 33 7.84 17.38 -4.34
CA VAL A 33 7.18 16.25 -3.66
C VAL A 33 6.81 15.17 -4.67
N ARG A 34 6.21 15.54 -5.80
CA ARG A 34 5.85 14.60 -6.88
C ARG A 34 7.07 13.87 -7.42
N ALA A 35 8.15 14.59 -7.74
CA ALA A 35 9.38 14.00 -8.25
C ALA A 35 10.01 13.01 -7.23
N GLN A 36 10.04 13.39 -5.95
CA GLN A 36 10.55 12.51 -4.89
C GLN A 36 9.67 11.25 -4.71
N ALA A 37 8.34 11.40 -4.79
CA ALA A 37 7.40 10.29 -4.71
C ALA A 37 7.54 9.32 -5.90
N GLU A 38 7.69 9.84 -7.12
CA GLU A 38 7.91 9.03 -8.32
C GLU A 38 9.20 8.22 -8.23
N LYS A 39 10.29 8.83 -7.74
CA LYS A 39 11.56 8.15 -7.51
C LYS A 39 11.41 6.97 -6.55
N MET A 40 10.78 7.21 -5.39
CA MET A 40 10.51 6.18 -4.40
C MET A 40 9.58 5.07 -4.95
N ALA A 41 8.59 5.45 -5.76
CA ALA A 41 7.67 4.51 -6.39
C ALA A 41 8.38 3.57 -7.37
N GLN A 42 9.35 4.07 -8.15
CA GLN A 42 10.15 3.24 -9.06
C GLN A 42 10.91 2.14 -8.30
N GLU A 43 11.58 2.48 -7.20
CA GLU A 43 12.24 1.47 -6.36
C GLU A 43 11.23 0.46 -5.79
N GLN A 44 10.05 0.95 -5.36
CA GLN A 44 9.02 0.09 -4.79
C GLN A 44 8.44 -0.88 -5.83
N VAL A 45 8.26 -0.43 -7.08
CA VAL A 45 7.84 -1.29 -8.19
C VAL A 45 8.86 -2.40 -8.43
N ALA A 46 10.15 -2.07 -8.50
CA ALA A 46 11.20 -3.07 -8.67
C ALA A 46 11.17 -4.14 -7.56
N ARG A 47 11.03 -3.72 -6.30
CA ARG A 47 10.87 -4.63 -5.15
C ARG A 47 9.62 -5.50 -5.28
N GLN A 48 8.48 -4.92 -5.67
CA GLN A 48 7.24 -5.66 -5.82
C GLN A 48 7.33 -6.74 -6.89
N VAL A 49 7.94 -6.42 -8.04
CA VAL A 49 8.13 -7.38 -9.13
C VAL A 49 8.99 -8.55 -8.68
N GLU A 50 10.10 -8.29 -7.99
CA GLU A 50 10.98 -9.37 -7.54
C GLU A 50 10.29 -10.25 -6.48
N MET A 51 9.59 -9.64 -5.53
CA MET A 51 8.80 -10.40 -4.55
C MET A 51 7.67 -11.19 -5.22
N ALA A 52 7.04 -10.66 -6.27
CA ALA A 52 6.01 -11.37 -7.01
C ALA A 52 6.58 -12.61 -7.72
N LYS A 53 7.77 -12.52 -8.33
CA LYS A 53 8.47 -13.67 -8.92
C LYS A 53 8.76 -14.75 -7.89
N VAL A 54 9.34 -14.38 -6.74
CA VAL A 54 9.64 -15.34 -5.65
C VAL A 54 8.35 -16.00 -5.13
N ARG A 55 7.28 -15.21 -4.91
CA ARG A 55 5.98 -15.74 -4.48
C ARG A 55 5.39 -16.71 -5.51
N ASN A 56 5.52 -16.42 -6.80
CA ASN A 56 5.05 -17.30 -7.86
C ASN A 56 5.84 -18.62 -7.90
N GLN A 57 7.17 -18.57 -7.75
CA GLN A 57 7.99 -19.78 -7.62
C GLN A 57 7.58 -20.61 -6.41
N MET A 58 7.35 -19.96 -5.25
CA MET A 58 6.86 -20.64 -4.05
C MET A 58 5.49 -21.28 -4.24
N TYR A 59 4.58 -20.61 -4.95
CA TYR A 59 3.24 -21.13 -5.22
C TYR A 59 3.28 -22.44 -6.00
N HIS A 60 4.16 -22.56 -6.99
CA HIS A 60 4.33 -23.77 -7.79
C HIS A 60 4.98 -24.94 -7.02
N LEU A 61 5.54 -24.71 -5.84
CA LEU A 61 6.02 -25.76 -4.94
C LEU A 61 4.91 -26.34 -4.05
N LEU A 62 3.72 -25.73 -4.05
CA LEU A 62 2.59 -26.19 -3.25
C LEU A 62 1.84 -27.32 -3.97
N THR A 63 1.30 -28.26 -3.19
CA THR A 63 0.36 -29.26 -3.72
C THR A 63 -0.97 -28.60 -4.12
N PRO A 64 -1.79 -29.23 -4.98
CA PRO A 64 -3.10 -28.70 -5.36
C PRO A 64 -3.99 -28.37 -4.15
N GLU A 65 -3.98 -29.21 -3.12
CA GLU A 65 -4.75 -28.99 -1.88
C GLU A 65 -4.24 -27.77 -1.11
N GLN A 66 -2.92 -27.59 -1.03
CA GLN A 66 -2.31 -26.41 -0.41
C GLN A 66 -2.62 -25.13 -1.18
N GLN A 67 -2.64 -25.19 -2.52
CA GLN A 67 -3.03 -24.06 -3.37
C GLN A 67 -4.50 -23.68 -3.15
N ALA A 68 -5.40 -24.67 -3.04
CA ALA A 68 -6.81 -24.44 -2.75
C ALA A 68 -6.99 -23.73 -1.40
N VAL A 69 -6.30 -24.19 -0.35
CA VAL A 69 -6.33 -23.54 0.97
C VAL A 69 -5.78 -22.10 0.90
N LEU A 70 -4.69 -21.88 0.16
CA LEU A 70 -4.13 -20.54 -0.02
C LEU A 70 -5.13 -19.59 -0.71
N ASN A 71 -5.77 -20.05 -1.78
CA ASN A 71 -6.76 -19.27 -2.53
C ASN A 71 -8.01 -18.96 -1.68
N ALA A 72 -8.51 -19.93 -0.91
CA ALA A 72 -9.63 -19.71 0.00
C ALA A 72 -9.29 -18.64 1.06
N LYS A 73 -8.10 -18.69 1.65
CA LYS A 73 -7.62 -17.66 2.60
C LYS A 73 -7.46 -16.29 1.94
N HIS A 74 -7.03 -16.24 0.69
CA HIS A 74 -6.95 -14.99 -0.07
C HIS A 74 -8.35 -14.39 -0.25
N GLN A 75 -9.33 -15.20 -0.66
CA GLN A 75 -10.72 -14.74 -0.82
C GLN A 75 -11.28 -14.18 0.49
N GLN A 76 -11.11 -14.89 1.61
CA GLN A 76 -11.53 -14.42 2.93
C GLN A 76 -10.91 -13.05 3.28
N ARG A 77 -9.61 -12.89 3.01
CA ARG A 77 -8.93 -11.60 3.23
C ARG A 77 -9.52 -10.49 2.35
N MET A 78 -9.83 -10.79 1.08
CA MET A 78 -10.43 -9.80 0.18
C MET A 78 -11.83 -9.39 0.63
N ASP A 79 -12.61 -10.32 1.16
CA ASP A 79 -13.93 -10.03 1.71
C ASP A 79 -13.84 -9.11 2.94
N GLN A 80 -12.89 -9.37 3.85
CA GLN A 80 -12.61 -8.47 4.99
C GLN A 80 -12.22 -7.06 4.53
N LEU A 81 -11.33 -6.94 3.52
CA LEU A 81 -10.91 -5.64 3.01
C LEU A 81 -12.06 -4.88 2.34
N ARG A 82 -12.92 -5.58 1.59
CA ARG A 82 -14.12 -4.99 0.99
C ARG A 82 -15.06 -4.45 2.07
N GLU A 83 -15.20 -5.17 3.18
CA GLU A 83 -16.03 -4.73 4.29
C GLU A 83 -15.48 -3.46 4.94
N VAL A 84 -14.18 -3.42 5.24
CA VAL A 84 -13.52 -2.21 5.73
C VAL A 84 -13.72 -1.03 4.77
N ALA A 85 -13.59 -1.26 3.46
CA ALA A 85 -13.81 -0.21 2.46
C ALA A 85 -15.27 0.31 2.45
N ARG A 86 -16.26 -0.57 2.65
CA ARG A 86 -17.68 -0.16 2.79
C ARG A 86 -17.89 0.67 4.05
N MET A 87 -17.33 0.26 5.17
CA MET A 87 -17.42 1.01 6.43
C MET A 87 -16.85 2.42 6.29
N GLN A 88 -15.65 2.55 5.67
CA GLN A 88 -15.05 3.87 5.41
C GLN A 88 -15.94 4.77 4.56
N LYS A 89 -16.59 4.22 3.52
CA LYS A 89 -17.54 4.96 2.68
C LYS A 89 -18.78 5.41 3.47
N GLY A 90 -19.32 4.53 4.32
CA GLY A 90 -20.46 4.85 5.18
C GLY A 90 -20.14 5.95 6.20
N SER A 91 -18.95 5.89 6.83
CA SER A 91 -18.48 6.93 7.75
C SER A 91 -18.30 8.28 7.06
N ALA A 92 -17.74 8.31 5.85
CA ALA A 92 -17.61 9.55 5.07
C ALA A 92 -18.99 10.19 4.76
N MET A 93 -19.99 9.38 4.41
CA MET A 93 -21.36 9.86 4.13
C MET A 93 -22.07 10.41 5.39
N MET A 94 -21.87 9.76 6.54
CA MET A 94 -22.41 10.25 7.83
C MET A 94 -21.82 11.62 8.19
N LEU A 95 -20.49 11.78 8.10
CA LEU A 95 -19.82 13.04 8.39
C LEU A 95 -20.28 14.19 7.47
N SER A 96 -20.48 13.92 6.18
CA SER A 96 -21.02 14.93 5.25
C SER A 96 -22.47 15.32 5.52
N SER A 97 -23.27 14.41 6.11
CA SER A 97 -24.68 14.66 6.43
C SER A 97 -24.84 15.49 7.71
N SER A 98 -23.93 15.31 8.68
CA SER A 98 -23.90 16.09 9.93
C SER A 98 -23.46 17.55 9.73
N SER A 99 -22.75 17.87 8.64
CA SER A 99 -22.33 19.25 8.35
C SER A 99 -23.42 20.12 7.71
N ASN A 100 -24.54 19.55 7.25
CA ASN A 100 -25.61 20.28 6.55
C ASN A 100 -26.75 20.79 7.46
N THR A 101 -26.69 20.58 8.79
CA THR A 101 -27.79 20.94 9.72
C THR A 101 -27.61 22.27 10.46
N LEU A 102 -26.63 23.09 10.10
CA LEU A 102 -26.49 24.45 10.64
C LEU A 102 -27.00 25.49 9.62
N GLN A 103 -28.31 25.67 9.57
CA GLN A 103 -28.94 26.80 8.90
C GLN A 103 -29.14 27.92 9.94
N PRO A 104 -28.47 29.08 9.82
CA PRO A 104 -28.71 30.20 10.73
C PRO A 104 -30.08 30.81 10.42
N GLN A 105 -30.89 31.00 11.47
CA GLN A 105 -32.05 31.90 11.44
C GLN A 105 -31.60 33.36 11.45
#